data_AF-A0A7Z9PVF2-F1
#
_entry.id   AF-A0A7Z9PVF2-F1
#
_cell.length_a   1.000
_cell.length_b   1.000
_cell.length_c   1.000
_cell.angle_alpha   90.00
_cell.angle_beta   90.00
_cell.angle_gamma   90.00
#
_symmetry.space_group_name_H-M   'P 1'
#
loop_
_entity.id
_entity.type
_entity.pdbx_description
1 polymer ?
#
loop_
_entity_poly.entity_id
_entity_poly.type
_entity_poly.pdbx_seq_one_letter_code
_entity_poly.pdbx_strand_id
1 'polypeptide(L)'
;MEQKISQMRTKIEAQEEFLSQYEYVPNQVLVRLKNEVSNLESFAADYGTTVLHHFDLTGLKASKASSEHLMLLDLKNNLSVAEAMTLMSDDPRVSVVESNDIVHSSETTRQSPVEPNDLEDSLWGLHNHGQDGGISGVDIGVKNAWGTTVGSRTGPIVAVVDTGVDYTHQDLKDNIFSNTNEIPNDGIDNDGNGVIDDTGGYNAGDD
;
A
#
# COMPACT_ATOMS: atom_id res chain seq x y z
N MET A 1 -33.85 5.29 -0.82
CA MET A 1 -32.78 4.41 -0.30
C MET A 1 -33.36 3.20 0.42
N GLU A 2 -34.19 3.38 1.46
CA GLU A 2 -34.79 2.29 2.27
C GLU A 2 -35.50 1.20 1.45
N GLN A 3 -36.30 1.57 0.44
CA GLN A 3 -36.98 0.60 -0.42
C GLN A 3 -35.99 -0.26 -1.23
N LYS A 4 -34.86 0.32 -1.67
CA LYS A 4 -33.80 -0.39 -2.41
C LYS A 4 -33.06 -1.35 -1.48
N ILE A 5 -32.76 -0.93 -0.25
CA ILE A 5 -32.18 -1.78 0.81
C ILE A 5 -33.07 -2.99 1.08
N SER A 6 -34.38 -2.76 1.25
CA SER A 6 -35.34 -3.85 1.49
C SER A 6 -35.35 -4.89 0.35
N GLN A 7 -35.24 -4.45 -0.91
CA GLN A 7 -35.19 -5.35 -2.07
C GLN A 7 -33.87 -6.13 -2.17
N MET A 8 -32.79 -5.60 -1.59
CA MET A 8 -31.45 -6.18 -1.65
C MET A 8 -31.08 -6.97 -0.40
N ARG A 9 -32.03 -7.23 0.51
CA ARG A 9 -31.76 -7.78 1.84
C ARG A 9 -30.90 -9.05 1.82
N THR A 10 -31.19 -9.99 0.93
CA THR A 10 -30.40 -11.22 0.80
C THR A 10 -28.96 -10.98 0.31
N LYS A 11 -28.74 -10.01 -0.58
CA LYS A 11 -27.37 -9.63 -1.00
C LYS A 11 -26.60 -9.01 0.16
N ILE A 12 -27.27 -8.15 0.94
CA ILE A 12 -26.69 -7.48 2.11
C ILE A 12 -26.28 -8.52 3.16
N GLU A 13 -27.14 -9.49 3.47
CA GLU A 13 -26.83 -10.54 4.46
C GLU A 13 -25.64 -11.40 4.03
N ALA A 14 -25.52 -11.74 2.74
CA ALA A 14 -24.33 -12.42 2.22
C ALA A 14 -23.06 -11.56 2.33
N GLN A 15 -23.18 -10.25 2.12
CA GLN A 15 -22.08 -9.31 2.27
C GLN A 15 -21.66 -9.16 3.74
N GLU A 16 -22.61 -9.16 4.68
CA GLU A 16 -22.35 -9.17 6.12
C GLU A 16 -21.60 -10.45 6.54
N GLU A 17 -22.01 -11.62 6.04
CA GLU A 17 -21.32 -12.89 6.30
C GLU A 17 -19.88 -12.88 5.75
N PHE A 18 -19.68 -12.36 4.54
CA PHE A 18 -18.34 -12.20 3.97
C PHE A 18 -17.46 -11.28 4.83
N LEU A 19 -17.97 -10.11 5.20
CA LEU A 19 -17.24 -9.13 6.01
C LEU A 19 -16.93 -9.63 7.42
N SER A 20 -17.66 -10.62 7.94
CA SER A 20 -17.40 -11.17 9.28
C SER A 20 -16.05 -11.90 9.41
N GLN A 21 -15.37 -12.17 8.29
CA GLN A 21 -14.07 -12.84 8.23
C GLN A 21 -12.88 -11.86 8.26
N TYR A 22 -13.15 -10.56 8.18
CA TYR A 22 -12.13 -9.51 8.06
C TYR A 22 -12.28 -8.47 9.17
N GLU A 23 -11.17 -7.82 9.52
CA GLU A 23 -11.19 -6.64 10.37
C GLU A 23 -11.17 -5.40 9.48
N TYR A 24 -12.07 -4.45 9.72
CA TYR A 24 -12.20 -3.23 8.93
C TYR A 24 -12.67 -2.07 9.79
N VAL A 25 -12.40 -0.84 9.34
CA VAL A 25 -12.83 0.38 10.03
C VAL A 25 -14.35 0.56 9.86
N PRO A 26 -15.13 0.58 10.96
CA PRO A 26 -16.56 0.80 10.87
C PRO A 26 -16.90 2.15 10.23
N ASN A 27 -18.04 2.21 9.53
CA ASN A 27 -18.53 3.40 8.83
C ASN A 27 -17.62 3.96 7.73
N GLN A 28 -16.66 3.17 7.23
CA GLN A 28 -15.78 3.60 6.16
C GLN A 28 -15.76 2.59 5.02
N VAL A 29 -15.79 3.13 3.80
CA VAL A 29 -15.62 2.36 2.57
C VAL A 29 -14.71 3.10 1.61
N LEU A 30 -13.89 2.34 0.88
CA LEU A 30 -13.15 2.82 -0.26
C LEU A 30 -14.02 2.67 -1.50
N VAL A 31 -14.15 3.75 -2.27
CA VAL A 31 -14.94 3.78 -3.51
C VAL A 31 -14.05 4.25 -4.64
N ARG A 32 -14.01 3.44 -5.72
CA ARG A 32 -13.42 3.84 -6.98
C ARG A 32 -14.54 4.23 -7.95
N LEU A 33 -14.60 5.50 -8.35
CA LEU A 33 -15.55 6.00 -9.33
C LEU A 33 -14.92 6.14 -10.70
N LYS A 34 -15.75 5.93 -11.72
CA LYS A 34 -15.35 6.17 -13.10
C LYS A 34 -15.03 7.66 -13.32
N ASN A 35 -14.17 7.91 -14.29
CA ASN A 35 -13.61 9.23 -14.56
C ASN A 35 -14.64 10.26 -15.06
N GLU A 36 -15.83 9.82 -15.49
CA GLU A 36 -16.89 10.72 -15.94
C GLU A 36 -17.63 11.39 -14.77
N VAL A 37 -17.41 10.95 -13.54
CA VAL A 37 -18.02 11.57 -12.35
C VAL A 37 -17.28 12.86 -12.00
N SER A 38 -17.88 13.99 -12.36
CA SER A 38 -17.27 15.31 -12.19
C SER A 38 -17.38 15.92 -10.80
N ASN A 39 -18.26 15.41 -9.93
CA ASN A 39 -18.48 15.95 -8.59
C ASN A 39 -18.60 14.82 -7.55
N LEU A 40 -17.51 14.59 -6.81
CA LEU A 40 -17.40 13.52 -5.83
C LEU A 40 -18.28 13.77 -4.60
N GLU A 41 -18.42 15.03 -4.18
CA GLU A 41 -19.28 15.41 -3.04
C GLU A 41 -20.76 15.19 -3.35
N SER A 42 -21.17 15.51 -4.59
CA SER A 42 -22.54 15.21 -5.03
C SER A 42 -22.81 13.71 -5.07
N PHE A 43 -21.83 12.91 -5.50
CA PHE A 43 -21.95 11.45 -5.46
C PHE A 43 -22.11 10.95 -4.01
N ALA A 44 -21.25 11.41 -3.09
CA ALA A 44 -21.34 11.03 -1.68
C ALA A 44 -22.70 11.43 -1.06
N ALA A 45 -23.18 12.64 -1.38
CA ALA A 45 -24.46 13.15 -0.91
C ALA A 45 -25.67 12.29 -1.37
N ASP A 46 -25.62 11.67 -2.56
CA ASP A 46 -26.69 10.77 -3.04
C ASP A 46 -26.93 9.58 -2.10
N TYR A 47 -25.89 9.17 -1.36
CA TYR A 47 -25.92 8.08 -0.39
C TYR A 47 -25.98 8.56 1.06
N GLY A 48 -26.06 9.87 1.29
CA GLY A 48 -25.99 10.46 2.63
C GLY A 48 -24.62 10.27 3.31
N THR A 49 -23.56 10.13 2.53
CA THR A 49 -22.18 9.97 3.02
C THR A 49 -21.39 11.25 2.80
N THR A 50 -20.16 11.33 3.34
CA THR A 50 -19.24 12.44 3.03
C THR A 50 -17.89 11.91 2.58
N VAL A 51 -17.20 12.64 1.71
CA VAL A 51 -15.82 12.33 1.36
C VAL A 51 -14.91 12.65 2.54
N LEU A 52 -14.23 11.63 3.07
CA LEU A 52 -13.17 11.82 4.08
C LEU A 52 -11.85 12.16 3.41
N HIS A 53 -11.53 11.43 2.34
CA HIS A 53 -10.27 11.59 1.63
C HIS A 53 -10.49 11.31 0.14
N HIS A 54 -9.83 12.09 -0.71
CA HIS A 54 -9.73 11.84 -2.15
C HIS A 54 -8.26 11.59 -2.47
N PHE A 55 -7.95 10.39 -2.93
CA PHE A 55 -6.59 10.00 -3.26
C PHE A 55 -6.25 10.51 -4.66
N ASP A 56 -5.31 11.45 -4.76
CA ASP A 56 -4.81 11.93 -6.06
C ASP A 56 -3.86 10.91 -6.68
N LEU A 57 -4.37 10.20 -7.69
CA LEU A 57 -3.62 9.16 -8.41
C LEU A 57 -3.06 9.66 -9.75
N THR A 58 -3.15 10.96 -10.05
CA THR A 58 -2.77 11.51 -11.36
C THR A 58 -1.28 11.37 -11.68
N GLY A 59 -0.43 11.24 -10.65
CA GLY A 59 1.00 10.97 -10.77
C GLY A 59 1.36 9.54 -11.22
N LEU A 60 0.43 8.57 -11.12
CA LEU A 60 0.68 7.16 -11.45
C LEU A 60 0.61 6.92 -12.97
N LYS A 61 1.68 7.31 -13.68
CA LYS A 61 1.82 7.07 -15.12
C LYS A 61 1.68 5.56 -15.41
N ALA A 62 0.71 5.21 -16.27
CA ALA A 62 0.43 3.87 -16.80
C ALA A 62 -0.50 2.92 -16.01
N SER A 63 -1.30 3.39 -15.05
CA SER A 63 -2.37 2.56 -14.45
C SER A 63 -3.78 2.99 -14.90
N LYS A 64 -4.72 2.05 -15.09
CA LYS A 64 -6.15 2.42 -15.22
C LYS A 64 -6.67 3.17 -13.99
N ALA A 65 -6.02 2.96 -12.84
CA ALA A 65 -6.34 3.64 -11.60
C ALA A 65 -6.05 5.15 -11.66
N SER A 66 -5.09 5.61 -12.47
CA SER A 66 -4.75 7.04 -12.58
C SER A 66 -5.81 7.87 -13.32
N SER A 67 -6.76 7.22 -14.00
CA SER A 67 -7.87 7.91 -14.67
C SER A 67 -9.13 7.99 -13.82
N GLU A 68 -9.30 7.10 -12.85
CA GLU A 68 -10.50 7.00 -12.01
C GLU A 68 -10.30 7.72 -10.67
N HIS A 69 -11.39 8.00 -9.96
CA HIS A 69 -11.34 8.66 -8.65
C HIS A 69 -11.36 7.61 -7.54
N LEU A 70 -10.33 7.56 -6.71
CA LEU A 70 -10.34 6.76 -5.49
C LEU A 70 -10.65 7.67 -4.29
N MET A 71 -11.62 7.30 -3.47
CA MET A 71 -12.00 8.06 -2.29
C MET A 71 -12.33 7.16 -1.11
N LEU A 72 -12.11 7.69 0.09
CA LEU A 72 -12.59 7.14 1.35
C LEU A 72 -13.86 7.90 1.75
N LEU A 73 -14.95 7.18 1.99
CA LEU A 73 -16.22 7.76 2.43
C LEU A 73 -16.48 7.49 3.91
N ASP A 74 -17.00 8.50 4.62
CA ASP A 74 -17.68 8.32 5.91
C ASP A 74 -19.16 8.07 5.67
N LEU A 75 -19.64 6.89 6.07
CA LEU A 75 -21.02 6.47 5.93
C LEU A 75 -21.98 7.22 6.88
N LYS A 76 -21.46 8.01 7.82
CA LYS A 76 -22.21 8.81 8.81
C LYS A 76 -23.19 8.00 9.67
N ASN A 77 -22.98 6.69 9.78
CA ASN A 77 -23.95 5.73 10.33
C ASN A 77 -25.30 5.70 9.58
N ASN A 78 -25.38 6.27 8.38
CA ASN A 78 -26.59 6.23 7.53
C ASN A 78 -26.70 4.89 6.78
N LEU A 79 -25.58 4.23 6.54
CA LEU A 79 -25.47 2.91 5.91
C LEU A 79 -24.47 2.06 6.70
N SER A 80 -24.73 0.76 6.80
CA SER A 80 -23.70 -0.21 7.16
C SER A 80 -22.68 -0.38 6.02
N VAL A 81 -21.49 -0.90 6.31
CA VAL A 81 -20.48 -1.20 5.28
C VAL A 81 -21.05 -2.18 4.24
N ALA A 82 -21.77 -3.22 4.69
CA ALA A 82 -22.42 -4.18 3.80
C ALA A 82 -23.49 -3.55 2.91
N GLU A 83 -24.30 -2.64 3.45
CA GLU A 83 -25.29 -1.89 2.68
C GLU A 83 -24.64 -0.98 1.65
N ALA A 84 -23.59 -0.24 2.03
CA ALA A 84 -22.85 0.63 1.12
C ALA A 84 -22.22 -0.17 -0.02
N MET A 85 -21.50 -1.25 0.29
CA MET A 85 -20.90 -2.14 -0.71
C MET A 85 -21.96 -2.71 -1.65
N THR A 86 -23.12 -3.15 -1.14
CA THR A 86 -24.20 -3.71 -1.97
C THR A 86 -24.87 -2.66 -2.85
N LEU A 87 -25.13 -1.46 -2.31
CA LEU A 87 -25.84 -0.40 -3.02
C LEU A 87 -24.98 0.27 -4.09
N MET A 88 -23.72 0.55 -3.76
CA MET A 88 -22.77 1.26 -4.62
C MET A 88 -22.20 0.33 -5.70
N SER A 89 -22.00 -0.96 -5.43
CA SER A 89 -21.55 -1.90 -6.48
C SER A 89 -22.55 -2.07 -7.63
N ASP A 90 -23.85 -1.88 -7.37
CA ASP A 90 -24.91 -1.87 -8.40
C ASP A 90 -25.09 -0.47 -9.07
N ASP A 91 -24.30 0.56 -8.69
CA ASP A 91 -24.34 1.90 -9.33
C ASP A 91 -23.41 1.97 -10.55
N PRO A 92 -23.89 2.32 -11.75
CA PRO A 92 -23.08 2.36 -12.96
C PRO A 92 -21.93 3.39 -12.93
N ARG A 93 -21.93 4.35 -12.00
CA ARG A 93 -20.84 5.31 -11.79
C ARG A 93 -19.65 4.73 -11.02
N VAL A 94 -19.88 3.64 -10.29
CA VAL A 94 -18.90 2.99 -9.42
C VAL A 94 -18.17 1.90 -10.21
N SER A 95 -16.85 1.88 -10.12
CA SER A 95 -16.01 0.81 -10.65
C SER A 95 -15.78 -0.27 -9.61
N VAL A 96 -15.51 0.11 -8.36
CA VAL A 96 -15.31 -0.80 -7.21
C VAL A 96 -15.75 -0.10 -5.93
N VAL A 97 -16.26 -0.87 -4.97
CA VAL A 97 -16.46 -0.44 -3.58
C VAL A 97 -16.02 -1.57 -2.65
N GLU A 98 -15.18 -1.23 -1.67
CA GLU A 98 -14.56 -2.18 -0.73
C GLU A 98 -14.56 -1.59 0.69
N SER A 99 -14.43 -2.47 1.69
CA SER A 99 -14.23 -2.06 3.08
C SER A 99 -12.86 -1.38 3.26
N ASN A 100 -12.75 -0.51 4.27
CA ASN A 100 -11.45 -0.01 4.70
C ASN A 100 -10.81 -1.02 5.67
N ASP A 101 -10.13 -2.02 5.13
CA ASP A 101 -9.61 -3.14 5.90
C ASP A 101 -8.46 -2.74 6.83
N ILE A 102 -8.44 -3.32 8.03
CA ILE A 102 -7.34 -3.18 8.99
C ILE A 102 -6.34 -4.31 8.71
N VAL A 103 -5.13 -3.93 8.33
CA VAL A 103 -4.02 -4.86 8.11
C VAL A 103 -3.02 -4.76 9.25
N HIS A 104 -2.49 -5.90 9.67
CA HIS A 104 -1.48 -6.00 10.72
C HIS A 104 -0.15 -6.45 10.12
N SER A 105 0.95 -5.86 10.53
CA SER A 105 2.27 -6.39 10.20
C SER A 105 2.46 -7.73 10.91
N SER A 106 2.95 -8.74 10.18
CA SER A 106 3.36 -9.99 10.82
C SER A 106 4.67 -9.75 11.56
N GLU A 107 4.62 -9.56 12.88
CA GLU A 107 5.83 -9.46 13.69
C GLU A 107 6.63 -10.76 13.54
N THR A 108 7.80 -10.67 12.89
CA THR A 108 8.76 -11.76 12.96
C THR A 108 9.48 -11.61 14.30
N THR A 109 9.34 -12.58 15.19
CA THR A 109 10.10 -12.61 16.45
C THR A 109 11.59 -12.73 16.09
N ARG A 110 12.30 -11.60 16.06
CA ARG A 110 13.74 -11.60 15.80
C ARG A 110 14.45 -12.23 17.01
N GLN A 111 15.14 -13.34 16.78
CA GLN A 111 16.17 -13.81 17.68
C GLN A 111 17.41 -12.92 17.52
N SER A 112 17.58 -11.98 18.47
CA SER A 112 18.77 -11.13 18.68
C SER A 112 19.22 -10.27 17.49
N PRO A 113 19.94 -9.16 17.74
CA PRO A 113 20.59 -8.43 16.65
C PRO A 113 21.70 -9.31 16.10
N VAL A 114 21.51 -9.84 14.89
CA VAL A 114 22.64 -10.24 14.04
C VAL A 114 23.03 -8.96 13.32
N GLU A 115 24.17 -8.37 13.69
CA GLU A 115 24.74 -7.30 12.88
C GLU A 115 25.08 -7.90 11.52
N PRO A 116 24.60 -7.32 10.40
CA PRO A 116 25.05 -7.72 9.09
C PRO A 116 26.57 -7.48 9.03
N ASN A 117 27.32 -8.56 8.87
CA ASN A 117 28.69 -8.50 8.39
C ASN A 117 28.78 -9.41 7.16
N ASP A 118 29.50 -8.91 6.17
CA ASP A 118 29.87 -9.51 4.90
C ASP A 118 29.99 -11.04 4.88
N LEU A 119 29.38 -11.70 3.87
CA LEU A 119 29.48 -13.13 3.51
C LEU A 119 29.96 -14.07 4.64
N GLU A 120 29.35 -13.96 5.81
CA GLU A 120 29.53 -14.96 6.86
C GLU A 120 28.89 -16.26 6.39
N ASP A 121 29.41 -17.37 6.92
CA ASP A 121 28.87 -18.71 6.67
C ASP A 121 27.37 -18.79 7.05
N SER A 122 26.89 -17.89 7.92
CA SER A 122 25.48 -17.79 8.29
C SER A 122 24.52 -17.42 7.13
N LEU A 123 25.01 -16.83 6.04
CA LEU A 123 24.19 -16.41 4.90
C LEU A 123 23.93 -17.56 3.90
N TRP A 124 23.47 -18.70 4.40
CA TRP A 124 23.23 -19.92 3.60
C TRP A 124 22.33 -19.66 2.38
N GLY A 125 21.33 -18.79 2.51
CA GLY A 125 20.41 -18.46 1.41
C GLY A 125 21.12 -17.84 0.21
N LEU A 126 22.24 -17.14 0.43
CA LEU A 126 23.06 -16.54 -0.63
C LEU A 126 24.07 -17.54 -1.20
N HIS A 127 24.73 -18.30 -0.32
CA HIS A 127 25.73 -19.30 -0.70
C HIS A 127 25.79 -20.44 0.34
N ASN A 128 25.30 -21.61 -0.07
CA ASN A 128 25.21 -22.80 0.75
C ASN A 128 26.26 -23.83 0.30
N HIS A 129 27.21 -24.11 1.18
CA HIS A 129 28.22 -25.15 1.00
C HIS A 129 28.12 -26.25 2.07
N GLY A 130 26.99 -26.32 2.79
CA GLY A 130 26.71 -27.30 3.85
C GLY A 130 27.17 -26.86 5.24
N GLN A 131 27.44 -25.57 5.44
CA GLN A 131 28.06 -25.01 6.63
C GLN A 131 27.21 -25.11 7.91
N ASP A 132 25.90 -25.27 7.76
CA ASP A 132 24.92 -25.41 8.85
C ASP A 132 24.28 -26.81 8.88
N GLY A 133 24.86 -27.78 8.17
CA GLY A 133 24.28 -29.12 8.02
C GLY A 133 23.17 -29.22 6.97
N GLY A 134 22.90 -28.14 6.22
CA GLY A 134 22.04 -28.14 5.05
C GLY A 134 22.62 -28.90 3.85
N ILE A 135 21.83 -29.01 2.78
CA ILE A 135 22.27 -29.63 1.53
C ILE A 135 23.06 -28.60 0.72
N SER A 136 24.37 -28.84 0.57
CA SER A 136 25.28 -28.03 -0.25
C SER A 136 24.71 -27.78 -1.66
N GLY A 137 24.78 -26.52 -2.12
CA GLY A 137 24.27 -26.08 -3.42
C GLY A 137 22.78 -25.75 -3.48
N VAL A 138 22.04 -25.89 -2.37
CA VAL A 138 20.65 -25.40 -2.25
C VAL A 138 20.66 -23.97 -1.72
N ASP A 139 20.82 -23.01 -2.63
CA ASP A 139 20.84 -21.55 -2.41
C ASP A 139 20.33 -20.80 -3.66
N ILE A 140 20.31 -19.46 -3.64
CA ILE A 140 19.89 -18.65 -4.79
C ILE A 140 20.97 -18.47 -5.88
N GLY A 141 22.16 -19.05 -5.68
CA GLY A 141 23.26 -19.02 -6.65
C GLY A 141 23.95 -17.66 -6.79
N VAL A 142 24.02 -16.85 -5.72
CA VAL A 142 24.44 -15.43 -5.82
C VAL A 142 25.84 -15.26 -6.40
N LYS A 143 26.78 -16.17 -6.12
CA LYS A 143 28.16 -16.08 -6.64
C LYS A 143 28.21 -16.17 -8.16
N ASN A 144 27.37 -17.01 -8.76
CA ASN A 144 27.25 -17.10 -10.22
C ASN A 144 26.62 -15.83 -10.79
N ALA A 145 25.58 -15.31 -10.12
CA ALA A 145 24.92 -14.07 -10.51
C ALA A 145 25.88 -12.86 -10.48
N TRP A 146 26.68 -12.72 -9.41
CA TRP A 146 27.68 -11.66 -9.29
C TRP A 146 28.84 -11.77 -10.28
N GLY A 147 29.13 -12.96 -10.80
CA GLY A 147 30.01 -13.12 -11.96
C GLY A 147 29.44 -12.49 -13.24
N THR A 148 28.14 -12.21 -13.28
CA THR A 148 27.45 -11.53 -14.38
C THR A 148 27.21 -10.05 -14.07
N THR A 149 26.62 -9.73 -12.92
CA THR A 149 26.40 -8.36 -12.45
C THR A 149 26.15 -8.33 -10.94
N VAL A 150 26.56 -7.23 -10.30
CA VAL A 150 26.25 -6.93 -8.88
C VAL A 150 25.15 -5.86 -8.76
N GLY A 151 24.50 -5.51 -9.87
CA GLY A 151 23.62 -4.35 -9.97
C GLY A 151 24.36 -3.09 -10.39
N SER A 152 23.66 -1.95 -10.37
CA SER A 152 24.23 -0.63 -10.64
C SER A 152 23.80 0.36 -9.56
N ARG A 153 24.71 1.27 -9.21
CA ARG A 153 24.39 2.42 -8.34
C ARG A 153 23.37 3.38 -8.96
N THR A 154 23.20 3.31 -10.27
CA THR A 154 22.22 4.13 -11.00
C THR A 154 20.91 3.39 -11.26
N GLY A 155 20.73 2.18 -10.74
CA GLY A 155 19.44 1.49 -10.76
C GLY A 155 19.51 -0.02 -11.04
N PRO A 156 18.37 -0.72 -10.93
CA PRO A 156 17.03 -0.19 -10.63
C PRO A 156 16.88 0.34 -9.19
N ILE A 157 15.96 1.29 -8.99
CA ILE A 157 15.55 1.73 -7.63
C ILE A 157 14.60 0.66 -7.06
N VAL A 158 14.82 0.27 -5.81
CA VAL A 158 13.98 -0.70 -5.10
C VAL A 158 13.19 0.04 -4.02
N ALA A 159 11.86 0.06 -4.13
CA ALA A 159 10.99 0.60 -3.10
C ALA A 159 10.73 -0.46 -2.02
N VAL A 160 10.98 -0.11 -0.75
CA VAL A 160 10.67 -0.95 0.42
C VAL A 160 9.52 -0.28 1.16
N VAL A 161 8.35 -0.93 1.15
CA VAL A 161 7.16 -0.49 1.89
C VAL A 161 7.06 -1.35 3.14
N ASP A 162 7.58 -0.84 4.25
CA ASP A 162 7.71 -1.54 5.53
C ASP A 162 7.73 -0.49 6.67
N THR A 163 8.26 -0.82 7.85
CA THR A 163 8.36 0.06 9.02
C THR A 163 9.39 1.20 8.87
N GLY A 164 9.92 1.43 7.67
CA GLY A 164 11.04 2.32 7.39
C GLY A 164 12.40 1.61 7.37
N VAL A 165 13.47 2.40 7.27
CA VAL A 165 14.86 1.92 7.17
C VAL A 165 15.79 2.78 8.02
N ASP A 166 16.75 2.14 8.70
CA ASP A 166 17.89 2.86 9.28
C ASP A 166 18.86 3.25 8.15
N TYR A 167 18.62 4.42 7.57
CA TYR A 167 19.43 4.96 6.48
C TYR A 167 20.85 5.38 6.93
N THR A 168 21.15 5.33 8.23
CA THR A 168 22.48 5.64 8.77
C THR A 168 23.35 4.41 9.00
N HIS A 169 22.78 3.20 8.89
CA HIS A 169 23.50 1.95 9.07
C HIS A 169 24.69 1.85 8.09
N GLN A 170 25.86 1.42 8.58
CA GLN A 170 27.10 1.45 7.80
C GLN A 170 27.04 0.62 6.51
N ASP A 171 26.35 -0.53 6.55
CA ASP A 171 26.16 -1.40 5.38
C ASP A 171 25.07 -0.93 4.40
N LEU A 172 24.19 0.00 4.82
CA LEU A 172 23.05 0.44 4.03
C LEU A 172 23.25 1.82 3.43
N LYS A 173 23.89 2.74 4.16
CA LYS A 173 23.97 4.18 3.82
C LYS A 173 24.42 4.48 2.39
N ASP A 174 25.30 3.66 1.83
CA ASP A 174 25.83 3.85 0.48
C ASP A 174 24.88 3.36 -0.63
N ASN A 175 23.82 2.64 -0.24
CA ASN A 175 22.78 2.07 -1.12
C ASN A 175 21.39 2.71 -0.91
N ILE A 176 21.27 3.68 0.01
CA ILE A 176 20.00 4.40 0.22
C ILE A 176 19.73 5.32 -0.98
N PHE A 177 18.48 5.30 -1.46
CA PHE A 177 18.02 6.19 -2.51
C PHE A 177 18.11 7.65 -2.05
N SER A 178 18.48 8.55 -2.97
CA SER A 178 18.45 9.99 -2.72
C SER A 178 17.63 10.67 -3.80
N ASN A 179 16.57 11.40 -3.39
CA ASN A 179 15.78 12.22 -4.29
C ASN A 179 16.58 13.48 -4.63
N THR A 180 17.22 13.49 -5.81
CA THR A 180 18.04 14.62 -6.26
C THR A 180 17.21 15.83 -6.70
N ASN A 181 15.89 15.72 -6.77
CA ASN A 181 15.00 16.83 -7.09
C ASN A 181 14.54 17.59 -5.84
N GLU A 182 14.88 17.10 -4.64
CA GLU A 182 14.57 17.74 -3.36
C GLU A 182 15.73 18.55 -2.79
N ILE A 183 15.39 19.64 -2.09
CA ILE A 183 16.33 20.43 -1.29
C ILE A 183 16.11 20.06 0.18
N PRO A 184 17.07 19.40 0.86
CA PRO A 184 16.81 18.89 2.20
C PRO A 184 16.49 19.95 3.25
N ASN A 185 15.37 19.78 3.94
CA ASN A 185 14.91 20.56 5.10
C ASN A 185 14.57 22.01 4.78
N ASP A 186 14.11 22.31 3.56
CA ASP A 186 13.59 23.64 3.23
C ASP A 186 12.08 23.77 3.48
N GLY A 187 11.41 22.66 3.79
CA GLY A 187 9.98 22.60 4.08
C GLY A 187 9.10 22.78 2.84
N ILE A 188 9.66 22.56 1.64
CA ILE A 188 8.99 22.71 0.35
C ILE A 188 9.00 21.34 -0.36
N ASP A 189 7.89 21.01 -1.03
CA ASP A 189 7.85 19.95 -2.05
C ASP A 189 8.44 20.54 -3.34
N ASN A 190 9.73 20.28 -3.56
CA ASN A 190 10.51 20.91 -4.64
C ASN A 190 10.25 20.24 -5.98
N ASP A 191 9.95 18.94 -5.99
CA ASP A 191 9.71 18.17 -7.19
C ASP A 191 8.22 18.06 -7.57
N GLY A 192 7.34 18.51 -6.68
CA GLY A 192 5.89 18.58 -6.88
C GLY A 192 5.21 17.21 -6.82
N ASN A 193 5.80 16.24 -6.11
CA ASN A 193 5.29 14.88 -6.00
C ASN A 193 4.21 14.70 -4.91
N GLY A 194 3.92 15.74 -4.13
CA GLY A 194 2.93 15.76 -3.06
C GLY A 194 3.51 15.46 -1.67
N VAL A 195 4.82 15.20 -1.56
CA VAL A 195 5.50 14.90 -0.30
C VAL A 195 6.60 15.92 -0.05
N ILE A 196 6.53 16.61 1.09
CA ILE A 196 7.54 17.61 1.48
C ILE A 196 8.82 16.90 1.95
N ASP A 197 9.98 17.35 1.49
CA ASP A 197 11.31 16.95 1.97
C ASP A 197 11.61 15.42 1.89
N ASP A 198 11.06 14.68 0.92
CA ASP A 198 11.20 13.21 0.75
C ASP A 198 12.57 12.73 0.22
N THR A 199 13.64 13.37 0.69
CA THR A 199 15.03 13.22 0.22
C THR A 199 15.59 11.80 0.23
N GLY A 200 15.04 10.90 1.07
CA GLY A 200 15.47 9.50 1.19
C GLY A 200 14.31 8.51 1.25
N GLY A 201 13.09 8.95 0.93
CA GLY A 201 11.84 8.22 1.14
C GLY A 201 10.87 9.00 2.02
N TYR A 202 9.78 8.34 2.40
CA TYR A 202 8.62 8.97 3.04
C TYR A 202 7.98 8.04 4.08
N ASN A 203 7.43 8.62 5.14
CA ASN A 203 6.63 7.90 6.15
C ASN A 203 5.13 8.08 5.86
N ALA A 204 4.51 7.04 5.32
CA ALA A 204 3.08 7.04 5.03
C ALA A 204 2.17 6.80 6.26
N GLY A 205 2.73 6.53 7.43
CA GLY A 205 1.94 6.27 8.64
C GLY A 205 1.43 7.52 9.37
N ASP A 206 1.97 8.69 9.04
CA ASP A 206 1.62 9.97 9.67
C ASP A 206 0.55 10.78 8.88
N ASP A 207 0.15 10.30 7.70
CA ASP A 207 -0.90 10.87 6.83
C ASP A 207 -2.20 10.04 6.87
#